data_AF-A0A7G8H9T1-F1
#
_entry.id   AF-A0A7G8H9T1-F1
#
_cell.length_a   1.000
_cell.length_b   1.000
_cell.length_c   1.000
_cell.angle_alpha   90.00
_cell.angle_beta   90.00
_cell.angle_gamma   90.00
#
_symmetry.space_group_name_H-M   'P 1'
#
loop_
_entity.id
_entity.type
_entity.pdbx_description
1 polymer ?
#
loop_
_entity_poly.entity_id
_entity_poly.type
_entity_poly.pdbx_seq_one_letter_code
_entity_poly.pdbx_strand_id
1 'polypeptide(L)' 'MQSVENAMEQQQAGTWDAVEACLECITTCSVDDGECVTTCVRTHLGEEEELWTSSLCL' A
#
# COMPACT_ATOMS: atom_id res chain seq x y z
N MET A 1 -13.90 -24.79 -14.44
CA MET A 1 -14.06 -23.87 -13.29
C MET A 1 -12.73 -23.56 -12.60
N GLN A 2 -11.56 -23.70 -13.27
CA GLN A 2 -10.22 -23.56 -12.66
C GLN A 2 -9.39 -22.40 -13.23
N SER A 3 -10.01 -21.44 -13.92
CA SER A 3 -9.30 -20.39 -14.66
C SER A 3 -9.48 -18.98 -14.09
N VAL A 4 -10.35 -18.82 -13.09
CA VAL A 4 -10.59 -17.54 -12.40
C VAL A 4 -9.83 -17.42 -11.08
N GLU A 5 -9.32 -18.53 -10.54
CA GLU A 5 -8.64 -18.59 -9.24
C GLU A 5 -7.29 -17.87 -9.28
N ASN A 6 -6.59 -17.88 -10.43
CA ASN A 6 -5.31 -17.20 -10.59
C ASN A 6 -5.40 -15.67 -10.66
N ALA A 7 -6.52 -15.09 -11.12
CA ALA A 7 -6.59 -13.64 -11.37
C ALA A 7 -6.70 -12.81 -10.08
N MET A 8 -7.30 -13.38 -9.03
CA MET A 8 -7.51 -12.70 -7.75
C MET A 8 -6.24 -12.67 -6.90
N GLU A 9 -5.42 -13.72 -6.95
CA GLU A 9 -4.09 -13.76 -6.30
C GLU A 9 -3.11 -12.76 -6.94
N GLN A 10 -3.12 -12.60 -8.27
CA GLN A 10 -2.25 -11.63 -8.94
C GLN A 10 -2.63 -10.17 -8.62
N GLN A 11 -3.92 -9.90 -8.41
CA GLN A 11 -4.41 -8.58 -8.04
C GLN A 11 -4.06 -8.21 -6.59
N GLN A 12 -4.05 -9.20 -5.69
CA GLN A 12 -3.56 -9.01 -4.32
C GLN A 12 -2.03 -8.91 -4.28
N ALA A 13 -1.30 -9.69 -5.07
CA ALA A 13 0.16 -9.63 -5.15
C ALA A 13 0.64 -8.20 -5.46
N GLY A 14 0.03 -7.54 -6.45
CA GLY A 14 0.38 -6.14 -6.78
C GLY A 14 0.10 -5.13 -5.66
N THR A 15 -0.92 -5.38 -4.81
CA THR A 15 -1.18 -4.56 -3.62
C THR A 15 -0.14 -4.80 -2.52
N TRP A 16 0.23 -6.06 -2.28
CA TRP A 16 1.24 -6.40 -1.27
C TRP A 16 2.64 -5.92 -1.67
N ASP A 17 3.00 -6.01 -2.95
CA ASP A 17 4.24 -5.46 -3.48
C ASP A 17 4.33 -3.93 -3.25
N ALA A 18 3.22 -3.22 -3.42
CA ALA A 18 3.14 -1.79 -3.14
C ALA A 18 3.32 -1.47 -1.65
N VAL A 19 2.76 -2.30 -0.76
CA VAL A 19 2.96 -2.18 0.70
C VAL A 19 4.40 -2.46 1.10
N GLU A 20 5.05 -3.49 0.53
CA GLU A 20 6.46 -3.78 0.81
C GLU A 20 7.36 -2.62 0.40
N ALA A 21 7.16 -2.05 -0.79
CA ALA A 21 7.92 -0.89 -1.25
C ALA A 21 7.69 0.35 -0.36
N CYS A 22 6.46 0.56 0.13
CA CYS A 22 6.16 1.63 1.09
C CYS A 22 6.92 1.43 2.41
N LEU A 23 6.94 0.21 2.95
CA LEU A 23 7.64 -0.10 4.20
C LEU A 23 9.15 0.07 4.05
N GLU A 24 9.72 -0.38 2.93
CA GLU A 24 11.12 -0.14 2.60
C GLU A 24 11.45 1.35 2.58
N CYS A 25 10.63 2.17 1.90
CA CYS A 25 10.77 3.63 1.87
C CYS A 25 10.77 4.24 3.28
N ILE A 26 9.81 3.85 4.13
CA ILE A 26 9.70 4.34 5.51
C ILE A 26 10.95 4.01 6.34
N THR A 27 11.58 2.84 6.12
CA THR A 27 12.81 2.49 6.86
C THR A 27 13.98 3.42 6.57
N THR A 28 13.93 4.15 5.44
CA THR A 28 14.94 5.17 5.08
C THR A 28 14.61 6.55 5.64
N CYS A 29 13.38 6.77 6.11
CA CYS A 29 12.96 8.02 6.71
C CYS A 29 13.54 8.17 8.13
N SER A 30 13.81 9.42 8.51
CA SER A 30 14.04 9.74 9.91
C SER A 30 12.71 9.67 10.65
N VAL A 31 12.71 9.12 11.87
CA VAL A 31 11.50 9.01 12.70
C VAL A 31 10.85 10.36 13.03
N ASP A 32 11.64 11.44 12.99
CA ASP A 32 11.19 12.82 13.22
C ASP A 32 10.64 13.49 11.96
N ASP A 33 10.94 12.94 10.78
CA ASP A 33 10.54 13.50 9.49
C ASP A 33 9.21 12.87 9.03
N GLY A 34 8.12 13.42 9.58
CA GLY A 34 6.76 13.01 9.22
C GLY A 34 6.38 13.29 7.76
N GLU A 35 7.08 14.21 7.09
CA GLU A 35 6.90 14.50 5.66
C GLU A 35 7.37 13.34 4.78
N CYS A 36 8.52 12.74 5.10
CA CYS A 36 9.07 11.57 4.40
C CYS A 36 8.10 10.39 4.45
N VAL A 37 7.57 10.06 5.62
CA VAL A 37 6.59 8.96 5.79
C VAL A 37 5.34 9.23 4.96
N THR A 38 4.82 10.46 5.02
CA THR A 38 3.63 10.86 4.24
C THR A 38 3.87 10.75 2.73
N THR A 39 5.08 11.09 2.28
CA THR A 39 5.48 10.97 0.87
C THR A 39 5.59 9.49 0.45
N CYS A 40 6.21 8.64 1.27
CA CYS A 40 6.31 7.20 1.01
C CYS A 40 4.92 6.56 0.84
N VAL A 41 3.99 6.85 1.75
CA VAL A 41 2.61 6.34 1.69
C VAL A 41 1.92 6.82 0.41
N ARG A 42 2.02 8.11 0.08
CA ARG A 42 1.42 8.66 -1.14
C ARG A 42 1.98 8.05 -2.41
N THR A 43 3.29 7.88 -2.50
CA THR A 43 3.98 7.38 -3.70
C THR A 43 3.72 5.90 -3.95
N HIS A 44 3.65 5.09 -2.89
CA HIS A 44 3.53 3.64 -3.02
C HIS A 44 2.08 3.15 -2.89
N LEU A 45 1.24 3.78 -2.08
CA LEU A 45 -0.14 3.35 -1.80
C LEU A 45 -1.21 4.27 -2.40
N GLY A 46 -0.82 5.43 -2.96
CA GLY A 46 -1.70 6.40 -3.61
C GLY A 46 -2.34 7.43 -2.66
N GLU A 47 -2.94 8.49 -3.21
CA GLU A 47 -3.70 9.51 -2.47
C GLU A 47 -5.10 8.99 -2.09
N GLU A 48 -5.13 8.01 -1.19
CA GLU A 48 -6.03 7.85 -0.04
C GLU A 48 -7.54 8.24 -0.07
N GLU A 49 -8.20 8.64 -1.16
CA GLU A 49 -9.64 8.97 -1.07
C GLU A 49 -10.52 7.71 -0.98
N GLU A 50 -10.11 6.58 -1.56
CA GLU A 50 -10.97 5.37 -1.65
C GLU A 50 -10.51 4.18 -0.78
N LEU A 51 -9.28 4.18 -0.26
CA LEU A 51 -8.71 3.04 0.48
C LEU A 51 -8.81 3.15 2.02
N TRP A 52 -8.88 4.37 2.58
CA TRP A 52 -9.07 4.59 4.02
C TRP A 52 -10.53 4.85 4.40
N THR A 53 -11.37 5.18 3.41
CA THR A 53 -12.83 5.30 3.55
C THR A 53 -13.54 3.95 3.43
N SER A 54 -12.90 2.94 2.85
CA SER A 54 -13.45 1.59 2.74
C SER A 54 -13.21 0.79 4.04
N SER A 55 -14.03 1.09 5.05
CA SER A 55 -14.44 0.15 6.10
C SER A 55 -13.37 -0.39 7.08
N LEU A 56 -12.17 0.21 7.16
CA LEU A 56 -11.17 -0.14 8.19
C LEU A 56 -11.24 0.71 9.47
N CYS A 57 -12.18 1.66 9.53
CA CYS A 57 -12.58 2.32 10.78
C CYS A 57 -13.66 1.48 11.49
N LEU A 58 -13.24 0.39 12.14
CA LEU A 58 -14.00 -0.20 13.26
C LEU A 58 -13.47 0.38 14.58
#